data_AF-A0A0N4Y5Y8-F1
#
_entry.id   AF-A0A0N4Y5Y8-F1
#
_cell.length_a   1.000
_cell.length_b   1.000
_cell.length_c   1.000
_cell.angle_alpha   90.00
_cell.angle_beta   90.00
_cell.angle_gamma   90.00
#
_symmetry.space_group_name_H-M   'P 1'
#
loop_
_entity.id
_entity.type
_entity.pdbx_description
1 polymer ?
#
loop_
_entity_poly.entity_id
_entity_poly.type
_entity_poly.pdbx_seq_one_letter_code
_entity_poly.pdbx_strand_id
1 'polypeptide(L)'
;MLAFLLTNDNVTYFYFYVHSFGMCWTIPFVICMLLIGFPLAYLEMALGQYTSTGVFLVFARMAPGFSGLGVAVLFLNFFVATFDQVVFNEGMLVASESILILNNEMPWHNCIGEHSGFECHTWYRECQAISKGSDIPQYPSMMRGGGREYEYR
;
A
#
# COMPACT_ATOMS: atom_id res chain seq x y z
N MET A 1 6.01 -11.54 13.98
CA MET A 1 6.43 -12.39 12.85
C MET A 1 5.36 -12.47 11.77
N LEU A 2 4.15 -13.01 12.06
CA LEU A 2 3.06 -13.03 11.07
C LEU A 2 2.65 -11.62 10.58
N ALA A 3 2.64 -10.62 11.46
CA ALA A 3 2.38 -9.23 11.07
C ALA A 3 3.46 -8.62 10.15
N PHE A 4 4.71 -9.12 10.22
CA PHE A 4 5.81 -8.68 9.34
C PHE A 4 5.73 -9.30 7.94
N LEU A 5 5.09 -10.48 7.82
CA LEU A 5 4.88 -11.15 6.54
C LEU A 5 3.66 -10.61 5.79
N LEU A 6 2.72 -10.00 6.52
CA LEU A 6 1.49 -9.42 5.97
C LEU A 6 1.56 -7.89 5.89
N THR A 7 2.74 -7.33 5.62
CA THR A 7 2.85 -5.88 5.38
C THR A 7 2.24 -5.50 4.03
N ASN A 8 1.83 -4.24 3.92
CA ASN A 8 1.25 -3.67 2.70
C ASN A 8 2.16 -3.86 1.48
N ASP A 9 3.47 -3.76 1.68
CA ASP A 9 4.46 -3.91 0.60
C ASP A 9 4.49 -5.34 0.05
N ASN A 10 4.45 -6.35 0.92
CA ASN A 10 4.44 -7.74 0.51
C ASN A 10 3.22 -8.06 -0.37
N VAL A 11 2.04 -7.53 0.00
CA VAL A 11 0.81 -7.70 -0.78
C VAL A 11 0.89 -6.96 -2.13
N THR A 12 1.36 -5.71 -2.11
CA THR A 12 1.46 -4.87 -3.31
C THR A 12 2.44 -5.46 -4.31
N TYR A 13 3.62 -5.86 -3.86
CA TYR A 13 4.63 -6.47 -4.73
C TYR A 13 4.16 -7.83 -5.27
N PHE A 14 3.54 -8.66 -4.44
CA PHE A 14 2.99 -9.94 -4.91
C PHE A 14 1.98 -9.73 -6.05
N TYR A 15 1.05 -8.79 -5.87
CA TYR A 15 0.07 -8.46 -6.90
C TYR A 15 0.74 -7.92 -8.17
N PHE A 16 1.72 -7.02 -8.03
CA PHE A 16 2.46 -6.46 -9.16
C PHE A 16 3.17 -7.55 -9.97
N TYR A 17 3.88 -8.47 -9.32
CA TYR A 17 4.59 -9.55 -10.00
C TYR A 17 3.64 -10.55 -10.65
N VAL A 18 2.52 -10.90 -10.00
CA VAL A 18 1.50 -11.76 -10.61
C VAL A 18 0.85 -11.08 -11.82
N HIS A 19 0.63 -9.76 -11.78
CA HIS A 19 0.11 -9.02 -12.91
C HIS A 19 1.11 -8.95 -14.08
N SER A 20 2.40 -8.72 -13.79
CA SER A 20 3.43 -8.60 -14.83
C SER A 20 3.87 -9.95 -15.43
N PHE A 21 4.00 -11.00 -14.64
CA PHE A 21 4.57 -12.30 -15.06
C PHE A 21 3.55 -13.45 -15.09
N GLY A 22 2.31 -13.20 -14.68
CA GLY A 22 1.26 -14.20 -14.58
C GLY A 22 1.40 -15.14 -13.37
N MET A 23 0.48 -16.10 -13.25
CA MET A 23 0.43 -17.02 -12.09
C MET A 23 1.57 -18.05 -12.06
N CYS A 24 2.28 -18.26 -13.18
CA CYS A 24 3.42 -19.18 -13.24
C CYS A 24 4.61 -18.70 -12.38
N TRP A 25 4.76 -17.38 -12.17
CA TRP A 25 5.79 -16.81 -11.31
C TRP A 25 5.65 -17.23 -9.83
N THR A 26 4.45 -17.63 -9.40
CA THR A 26 4.21 -18.07 -8.03
C THR A 26 4.92 -19.39 -7.71
N ILE A 27 5.18 -20.25 -8.69
CA ILE A 27 5.85 -21.55 -8.49
C ILE A 27 7.28 -21.38 -7.94
N PRO A 28 8.20 -20.64 -8.60
CA PRO A 28 9.53 -20.40 -8.06
C PRO A 28 9.49 -19.60 -6.75
N PHE A 29 8.54 -18.68 -6.60
CA PHE A 29 8.35 -17.92 -5.35
C PHE A 29 8.10 -18.85 -4.15
N VAL A 30 7.16 -19.80 -4.27
CA VAL A 30 6.85 -20.76 -3.20
C VAL A 30 8.04 -21.69 -2.91
N ILE A 31 8.76 -22.14 -3.94
CA ILE A 31 9.94 -23.00 -3.75
C ILE A 31 11.04 -22.26 -2.96
N CYS A 32 11.35 -21.02 -3.32
CA CYS A 32 12.32 -20.20 -2.60
C CYS A 32 11.85 -19.88 -1.17
N MET A 33 10.56 -19.63 -0.97
CA MET A 33 9.97 -19.47 0.36
C MET A 33 10.16 -20.72 1.22
N LEU A 34 9.96 -21.91 0.64
CA LEU A 34 10.11 -23.17 1.34
C LEU A 34 11.56 -23.50 1.70
N LEU A 35 12.47 -23.30 0.75
CA LEU A 35 13.87 -23.69 0.90
C LEU A 35 14.74 -22.66 1.62
N ILE A 36 14.40 -21.37 1.53
CA ILE A 36 15.20 -20.28 2.08
C ILE A 36 14.39 -19.49 3.11
N GLY A 37 13.16 -19.11 2.78
CA GLY A 37 12.31 -18.29 3.65
C GLY A 37 12.07 -18.91 5.03
N PHE A 38 11.43 -20.09 5.08
CA PHE A 38 11.16 -20.78 6.35
C PHE A 38 12.41 -21.11 7.17
N PRO A 39 13.53 -21.64 6.61
CA PRO A 39 14.71 -21.90 7.42
C PRO A 39 15.36 -20.63 7.96
N LEU A 40 15.38 -19.52 7.20
CA LEU A 40 15.89 -18.24 7.71
C LEU A 40 15.03 -17.73 8.87
N ALA A 41 13.70 -17.76 8.68
CA ALA A 41 12.71 -17.38 9.67
C ALA A 41 12.84 -18.21 10.96
N TYR A 42 13.03 -19.52 10.83
CA TYR A 42 13.27 -20.41 11.96
C TYR A 42 14.59 -20.09 12.67
N LEU A 43 15.66 -19.83 11.91
CA LEU A 43 16.96 -19.47 12.46
C LEU A 43 16.89 -18.17 13.26
N GLU A 44 16.22 -17.15 12.73
CA GLU A 44 16.00 -15.88 13.43
C GLU A 44 15.24 -16.08 14.75
N MET A 45 14.18 -16.89 14.71
CA MET A 45 13.37 -17.18 15.90
C MET A 45 14.16 -17.96 16.95
N ALA A 46 14.93 -18.97 16.52
CA ALA A 46 15.82 -19.73 17.38
C ALA A 46 16.87 -18.81 18.01
N LEU A 47 17.56 -17.98 17.22
CA LEU A 47 18.56 -17.02 17.73
C LEU A 47 17.95 -16.05 18.76
N GLY A 48 16.76 -15.52 18.47
CA GLY A 48 16.05 -14.61 19.37
C GLY A 48 15.70 -15.28 20.71
N GLN A 49 15.28 -16.54 20.68
CA GLN A 49 14.99 -17.32 21.89
C GLN A 49 16.27 -17.72 22.65
N TYR A 50 17.35 -18.08 21.98
CA TYR A 50 18.61 -18.49 22.62
C TYR A 50 19.32 -17.34 23.35
N THR A 51 19.23 -16.13 22.80
CA THR A 51 20.00 -15.01 23.34
C THR A 51 19.19 -14.10 24.24
N SER A 52 17.85 -14.14 24.20
CA SER A 52 16.95 -13.30 25.00
C SER A 52 17.35 -11.82 25.05
N THR A 53 18.10 -11.38 24.03
CA THR A 53 18.74 -10.07 23.93
C THR A 53 18.64 -9.61 22.48
N GLY A 54 18.59 -8.30 22.27
CA GLY A 54 18.40 -7.73 20.93
C GLY A 54 19.52 -8.15 19.97
N VAL A 55 19.16 -8.26 18.68
CA VAL A 55 20.03 -8.67 17.57
C VAL A 55 21.42 -7.99 17.58
N PHE A 56 21.50 -6.72 18.02
CA PHE A 56 22.77 -6.00 18.19
C PHE A 56 23.76 -6.71 19.13
N LEU A 57 23.27 -7.21 20.27
CA LEU A 57 24.11 -7.80 21.32
C LEU A 57 24.50 -9.25 20.99
N VAL A 58 23.69 -9.94 20.19
CA VAL A 58 23.92 -11.31 19.72
C VAL A 58 25.16 -11.40 18.85
N PHE A 59 25.27 -10.53 17.85
CA PHE A 59 26.41 -10.52 16.93
C PHE A 59 27.71 -10.12 17.63
N ALA A 60 27.65 -9.24 18.63
CA ALA A 60 28.81 -8.89 19.46
C ALA A 60 29.31 -10.08 20.32
N ARG A 61 28.42 -10.98 20.75
CA ARG A 61 28.75 -12.13 21.62
C ARG A 61 29.15 -13.39 20.86
N MET A 62 28.58 -13.63 19.67
CA MET A 62 28.88 -14.84 18.88
C MET A 62 30.17 -14.70 18.06
N ALA A 63 30.41 -13.55 17.43
CA ALA A 63 31.59 -13.33 16.60
C ALA A 63 31.99 -11.84 16.61
N PRO A 64 33.00 -11.44 17.40
CA PRO A 64 33.39 -10.03 17.54
C PRO A 64 33.82 -9.36 16.23
N GLY A 65 34.18 -10.14 15.19
CA GLY A 65 34.47 -9.65 13.84
C GLY A 65 33.24 -9.13 13.07
N PHE A 66 32.03 -9.52 13.43
CA PHE A 66 30.78 -9.09 12.79
C PHE A 66 30.03 -8.01 13.58
N SER A 67 30.70 -7.35 14.53
CA SER A 67 30.11 -6.29 15.37
C SER A 67 29.48 -5.15 14.54
N GLY A 68 30.04 -4.83 13.37
CA GLY A 68 29.49 -3.81 12.46
C GLY A 68 28.14 -4.17 11.82
N LEU A 69 27.82 -5.46 11.70
CA LEU A 69 26.56 -5.91 11.10
C LEU A 69 25.36 -5.50 11.96
N GLY A 70 25.47 -5.62 13.28
CA GLY A 70 24.41 -5.23 14.21
C GLY A 70 24.09 -3.73 14.13
N VAL A 71 25.12 -2.89 13.99
CA VAL A 71 24.96 -1.43 13.83
C VAL A 71 24.32 -1.10 12.49
N ALA A 72 24.76 -1.73 11.40
CA ALA A 72 24.15 -1.53 10.08
C ALA A 72 22.66 -1.90 10.05
N VAL A 73 22.29 -3.02 10.67
CA VAL A 73 20.89 -3.45 10.77
C VAL A 73 20.04 -2.47 11.57
N LEU A 74 20.58 -1.83 12.61
CA LEU A 74 19.87 -0.78 13.36
C LEU A 74 19.57 0.45 12.48
N PHE A 75 20.56 0.91 11.71
CA PHE A 75 20.35 2.02 10.79
C PHE A 75 19.30 1.68 9.72
N LEU A 76 19.37 0.48 9.13
CA LEU A 76 18.37 0.05 8.15
C LEU A 76 16.96 -0.01 8.75
N ASN A 77 16.80 -0.56 9.96
CA ASN A 77 15.51 -0.59 10.64
C ASN A 77 14.97 0.81 10.92
N PHE A 78 15.84 1.77 11.26
CA PHE A 78 15.43 3.17 11.45
C PHE A 78 14.90 3.80 10.15
N PHE A 79 15.59 3.58 9.03
CA PHE A 79 15.12 4.08 7.73
C PHE A 79 13.79 3.45 7.33
N VAL A 80 13.67 2.12 7.40
CA VAL A 80 12.43 1.41 7.06
C VAL A 80 11.27 1.90 7.93
N ALA A 81 11.47 1.98 9.25
CA ALA A 81 10.45 2.50 10.16
C ALA A 81 10.01 3.93 9.80
N THR A 82 10.92 4.79 9.36
CA THR A 82 10.58 6.16 8.95
C THR A 82 9.69 6.18 7.71
N PHE A 83 9.99 5.35 6.71
CA PHE A 83 9.16 5.25 5.50
C PHE A 83 7.79 4.64 5.80
N ASP A 84 7.73 3.61 6.64
CA ASP A 84 6.47 2.94 7.00
C ASP A 84 5.52 3.87 7.77
N GLN A 85 6.04 4.75 8.63
CA GLN A 85 5.22 5.72 9.36
C GLN A 85 4.52 6.71 8.41
N VAL A 86 5.16 7.11 7.30
CA VAL A 86 4.55 8.00 6.30
C VAL A 86 3.36 7.31 5.63
N VAL A 87 3.54 6.05 5.20
CA VAL A 87 2.45 5.26 4.59
C VAL A 87 1.30 5.05 5.57
N PHE A 88 1.60 4.81 6.84
CA PHE A 88 0.59 4.70 7.90
C PHE A 88 -0.19 6.00 8.09
N ASN A 89 0.48 7.16 8.09
CA ASN A 89 -0.17 8.47 8.20
C ASN A 89 -1.14 8.73 7.05
N GLU A 90 -0.72 8.48 5.80
CA GLU A 90 -1.58 8.63 4.62
C GLU A 90 -2.79 7.67 4.69
N GLY A 91 -2.58 6.44 5.15
CA GLY A 91 -3.66 5.49 5.39
C GLY A 91 -4.66 5.95 6.44
N MET A 92 -4.18 6.57 7.53
CA MET A 92 -5.05 7.16 8.56
C MET A 92 -5.87 8.33 8.03
N LEU A 93 -5.30 9.20 7.18
CA LEU A 93 -6.03 10.30 6.56
C LEU A 93 -7.16 9.77 5.67
N VAL A 94 -6.86 8.80 4.80
CA VAL A 94 -7.89 8.17 3.95
C VAL A 94 -8.96 7.50 4.81
N ALA A 95 -8.59 6.84 5.90
CA ALA A 95 -9.54 6.24 6.83
C ALA A 95 -10.40 7.28 7.56
N SER A 96 -9.84 8.42 7.99
CA SER A 96 -10.62 9.48 8.64
C SER A 96 -11.61 10.12 7.67
N GLU A 97 -11.19 10.43 6.45
CA GLU A 97 -12.09 10.91 5.40
C GLU A 97 -13.21 9.89 5.14
N SER A 98 -12.87 8.60 5.04
CA SER A 98 -13.84 7.51 4.83
C SER A 98 -14.87 7.37 5.95
N ILE A 99 -14.53 7.68 7.19
CA ILE A 99 -15.46 7.66 8.32
C ILE A 99 -16.38 8.90 8.31
N LEU A 100 -15.83 10.07 7.96
CA LEU A 100 -16.61 11.32 7.85
C LEU A 100 -17.64 11.27 6.69
N ILE A 101 -17.37 10.43 5.68
CA ILE A 101 -18.17 10.17 4.48
C ILE A 101 -19.48 9.40 4.72
N LEU A 102 -19.78 8.93 5.93
CA LEU A 102 -21.10 8.35 6.24
C LEU A 102 -22.29 9.29 5.92
N ASN A 103 -22.02 10.59 5.68
CA ASN A 103 -23.01 11.58 5.27
C ASN A 103 -22.75 12.27 3.91
N ASN A 104 -21.65 12.00 3.18
CA ASN A 104 -21.32 12.71 1.93
C ASN A 104 -20.47 11.89 0.93
N GLU A 105 -20.35 12.30 -0.32
CA GLU A 105 -19.51 11.65 -1.35
C GLU A 105 -18.00 11.74 -1.09
N MET A 106 -17.22 10.77 -1.57
CA MET A 106 -15.75 10.73 -1.38
C MET A 106 -15.05 11.87 -2.14
N PRO A 107 -13.99 12.49 -1.57
CA PRO A 107 -13.37 13.68 -2.17
C PRO A 107 -12.67 13.40 -3.51
N TRP A 108 -12.29 12.15 -3.78
CA TRP A 108 -11.76 11.70 -5.08
C TRP A 108 -12.82 11.10 -6.02
N HIS A 109 -14.11 11.20 -5.66
CA HIS A 109 -15.21 10.66 -6.48
C HIS A 109 -15.48 11.53 -7.71
N ASN A 110 -15.39 12.86 -7.53
CA ASN A 110 -15.72 13.84 -8.55
C ASN A 110 -14.59 14.86 -8.71
N CYS A 111 -14.44 15.38 -9.93
CA CYS A 111 -13.48 16.43 -10.27
C CYS A 111 -14.01 17.85 -9.95
N ILE A 112 -14.68 18.04 -8.80
CA ILE A 112 -15.36 19.29 -8.43
C ILE A 112 -14.48 20.17 -7.50
N GLY A 113 -13.31 19.67 -7.08
CA GLY A 113 -12.42 20.39 -6.16
C GLY A 113 -11.61 21.53 -6.81
N GLU A 114 -11.17 22.49 -6.00
CA GLU A 114 -10.35 23.64 -6.43
C GLU A 114 -8.96 23.24 -6.96
N HIS A 115 -8.47 22.05 -6.58
CA HIS A 115 -7.20 21.49 -7.04
C HIS A 115 -7.32 20.61 -8.30
N SER A 116 -8.50 20.57 -8.94
CA SER A 116 -8.74 19.73 -10.11
C SER A 116 -8.11 20.34 -11.37
N GLY A 117 -7.16 19.61 -11.99
CA GLY A 117 -6.55 20.00 -13.26
C GLY A 117 -7.45 19.74 -14.47
N PHE A 118 -7.06 20.24 -15.65
CA PHE A 118 -7.81 20.06 -16.91
C PHE A 118 -7.95 18.58 -17.34
N GLU A 119 -7.01 17.72 -16.93
CA GLU A 119 -6.99 16.29 -17.25
C GLU A 119 -7.84 15.42 -16.27
N CYS A 120 -8.56 16.05 -15.33
CA CYS A 120 -9.40 15.32 -14.39
C CYS A 120 -10.67 14.83 -15.09
N HIS A 121 -10.84 13.51 -15.18
CA HIS A 121 -12.03 12.86 -15.72
C HIS A 121 -12.54 11.80 -14.76
N THR A 122 -13.86 11.72 -14.60
CA THR A 122 -14.51 10.66 -13.82
C THR A 122 -14.80 9.44 -14.69
N TRP A 123 -14.90 8.27 -14.08
CA TRP A 123 -15.28 7.04 -14.79
C TRP A 123 -16.73 7.15 -15.27
N TYR A 124 -16.99 6.79 -16.53
CA TYR A 124 -18.36 6.73 -17.03
C TYR A 124 -19.11 5.60 -16.31
N ARG A 125 -20.26 5.92 -15.71
CA ARG A 125 -21.18 4.90 -15.19
C ARG A 125 -22.10 4.48 -16.32
N GLU A 126 -22.23 3.17 -16.56
CA GLU A 126 -23.23 2.62 -17.49
C GLU A 126 -24.64 2.79 -16.92
N CYS A 127 -25.23 3.97 -17.11
CA CYS A 127 -26.58 4.30 -16.66
C CYS A 127 -27.69 3.69 -17.55
N GLN A 128 -27.36 2.79 -18.48
CA GLN A 128 -28.32 2.22 -19.45
C GLN A 128 -29.42 1.36 -18.81
N ALA A 129 -29.20 0.86 -17.59
CA ALA A 129 -30.18 0.03 -16.86
C ALA A 129 -31.05 0.83 -15.86
N ILE A 130 -30.86 2.15 -15.74
CA ILE A 130 -31.57 3.00 -14.77
C ILE A 130 -32.57 3.88 -15.54
N SER A 131 -33.84 3.88 -15.12
CA SER A 131 -34.83 4.81 -15.69
C SER A 131 -34.39 6.25 -15.43
N LYS A 132 -34.15 7.03 -16.49
CA LYS A 132 -33.81 8.44 -16.38
C LYS A 132 -34.91 9.16 -15.57
N GLY A 133 -34.56 9.63 -14.37
CA GLY A 133 -35.33 10.69 -13.71
C GLY A 133 -35.32 11.93 -14.59
N SER A 134 -36.42 12.67 -14.66
CA SER A 134 -36.60 13.85 -15.50
C SER A 134 -35.62 14.99 -15.22
N ASP A 135 -34.88 14.93 -14.11
CA ASP A 135 -34.03 16.00 -13.60
C ASP A 135 -32.52 15.76 -13.81
N ILE A 136 -32.15 14.75 -14.61
CA ILE A 136 -30.73 14.43 -14.85
C ILE A 136 -30.21 15.24 -16.05
N PRO A 137 -29.24 16.17 -15.88
CA PRO A 137 -28.69 16.95 -16.99
C PRO A 137 -27.98 16.05 -18.00
N GLN A 138 -28.16 16.34 -19.29
CA GLN A 138 -27.47 15.62 -20.37
C GLN A 138 -25.97 15.95 -20.37
N TYR A 139 -25.13 14.93 -20.50
CA TYR A 139 -23.68 15.10 -20.66
C TYR A 139 -23.36 15.91 -21.93
N PRO A 140 -22.43 16.88 -21.88
CA PRO A 140 -21.97 17.57 -23.07
C PRO A 140 -21.16 16.62 -23.96
N SER A 141 -21.40 16.65 -25.28
CA SER A 141 -20.71 15.80 -26.26
C SER A 141 -19.26 16.22 -26.56
N MET A 142 -18.80 17.35 -25.99
CA MET A 142 -17.43 17.86 -26.12
C MET A 142 -16.97 18.42 -24.78
N MET A 143 -15.91 17.82 -24.23
CA MET A 143 -15.18 18.31 -23.06
C MET A 143 -14.41 19.57 -23.46
N ARG A 144 -14.93 20.75 -23.13
CA ARG A 144 -14.26 22.02 -23.42
C ARG A 144 -14.15 22.86 -22.16
N GLY A 145 -13.06 22.63 -21.42
CA GLY A 145 -12.52 23.63 -20.49
C GLY A 145 -13.08 23.59 -19.07
N GLY A 146 -12.32 22.96 -18.17
CA GLY A 146 -12.16 23.46 -16.81
C GLY A 146 -13.02 22.85 -15.71
N GLY A 147 -13.36 21.56 -15.77
CA GLY A 147 -13.82 20.75 -14.61
C GLY A 147 -15.11 21.20 -13.89
N ARG A 148 -15.72 22.32 -14.29
CA ARG A 148 -16.95 22.88 -13.70
C ARG A 148 -18.19 22.43 -14.45
N GLU A 149 -18.32 21.13 -14.68
CA GLU A 149 -19.38 20.58 -15.55
C GLU A 149 -20.75 20.41 -14.84
N TYR A 150 -20.85 20.80 -13.56
CA TYR A 150 -22.06 20.59 -12.73
C TYR A 150 -22.50 21.82 -11.93
N GLU A 151 -22.30 23.04 -12.45
CA GLU A 151 -22.84 24.23 -11.80
C GLU A 151 -24.35 24.38 -12.13
N TYR A 152 -25.21 23.98 -11.19
CA TYR A 152 -26.66 24.20 -11.26
C TYR A 152 -26.94 25.69 -11.18
N ARG A 153 -27.55 26.27 -12.23
CA ARG A 153 -28.19 27.59 -12.16
C ARG A 153 -29.63 27.43 -11.68
#